data_AF-A0A9W7AIJ0-F1
#
_entry.id   AF-A0A9W7AIJ0-F1
#
_cell.length_a   1.000
_cell.length_b   1.000
_cell.length_c   1.000
_cell.angle_alpha   90.00
_cell.angle_beta   90.00
_cell.angle_gamma   90.00
#
_symmetry.space_group_name_H-M   'P 1'
#
loop_
_entity.id
_entity.type
_entity.pdbx_description
1 polymer ?
#
loop_
_entity_poly.entity_id
_entity_poly.type
_entity_poly.pdbx_seq_one_letter_code
_entity_poly.pdbx_strand_id
1 'polypeptide(L)'
;MFTKVTLTVLVAVMILAYCVAYSGPPTSRRSILASTGAFLLPSALLPSAALAEAAPRRKGAAELDAEYYMKNLLNKGIKGQPPSSVTGFASSSSSKPANNPSCRTDNNFNLQTDLPTLTLTAFVNECEKRKPGFLQRCRTFAQTNPSFLLKSFQTSCGKNWKGVEDLTSPELIDSWRSTEDLRHYDFVCYVFWRVAAEDVGKSTDRLALLSDVGRVIYEKTVDNNNNNNPDRPLTRITPTLKSLLEKFKEANLVESYRVVSGEAIEAVESFKPFDYLDDEDIVKGNDVNLVLSIRKPATLTSALQINNEQSLFQPEFVAPAISQCFLAHNLSVKPVQTYFVDSVYRQDPNLFFPDEELLQFTISK
;
A
#
# COMPACT_ATOMS: atom_id res chain seq x y z
N MET A 1 59.40 -14.35 4.33
CA MET A 1 58.27 -13.99 3.43
C MET A 1 56.98 -13.66 4.19
N PHE A 2 56.81 -14.09 5.45
CA PHE A 2 55.59 -13.83 6.26
C PHE A 2 55.44 -12.42 6.85
N THR A 3 56.49 -11.60 6.89
CA THR A 3 56.46 -10.27 7.54
C THR A 3 55.89 -9.15 6.67
N LYS A 4 55.81 -9.31 5.34
CA LYS A 4 55.21 -8.29 4.45
C LYS A 4 53.68 -8.34 4.40
N VAL A 5 53.10 -9.51 4.64
CA VAL A 5 51.64 -9.70 4.58
C VAL A 5 50.97 -9.09 5.82
N THR A 6 51.57 -9.25 7.00
CA THR A 6 51.03 -8.69 8.26
C THR A 6 51.03 -7.18 8.29
N LEU A 7 52.07 -6.52 7.75
CA LEU A 7 52.13 -5.06 7.72
C LEU A 7 51.04 -4.45 6.80
N THR A 8 50.76 -5.10 5.68
CA THR A 8 49.76 -4.61 4.71
C THR A 8 48.34 -4.71 5.28
N VAL A 9 48.04 -5.79 6.00
CA VAL A 9 46.74 -5.97 6.68
C VAL A 9 46.57 -4.94 7.81
N LEU A 10 47.63 -4.65 8.57
CA LEU A 10 47.55 -3.72 9.69
C LEU A 10 47.37 -2.27 9.24
N VAL A 11 47.99 -1.87 8.11
CA VAL A 11 47.76 -0.57 7.49
C VAL A 11 46.33 -0.45 6.94
N ALA A 12 45.80 -1.51 6.32
CA ALA A 12 44.42 -1.51 5.83
C ALA A 12 43.40 -1.38 6.99
N VAL A 13 43.62 -2.08 8.10
CA VAL A 13 42.75 -1.98 9.29
C VAL A 13 42.81 -0.59 9.93
N MET A 14 44.01 0.02 9.98
CA MET A 14 44.18 1.37 10.52
C MET A 14 43.52 2.44 9.65
N ILE A 15 43.59 2.32 8.32
CA ILE A 15 42.89 3.22 7.39
C ILE A 15 41.37 3.07 7.54
N LEU A 16 40.88 1.84 7.67
CA LEU A 16 39.46 1.58 7.88
C LEU A 16 38.96 2.18 9.21
N ALA A 17 39.73 2.01 10.29
CA ALA A 17 39.41 2.58 11.60
C ALA A 17 39.45 4.12 11.59
N TYR A 18 40.40 4.71 10.87
CA TYR A 18 40.49 6.16 10.69
C TYR A 18 39.31 6.72 9.89
N CYS A 19 38.87 6.02 8.84
CA CYS A 19 37.68 6.40 8.07
C CYS A 19 36.38 6.31 8.89
N VAL A 20 36.28 5.37 9.83
CA VAL A 20 35.11 5.24 10.72
C VAL A 20 35.09 6.32 11.81
N ALA A 21 36.26 6.69 12.34
CA ALA A 21 36.39 7.67 13.41
C ALA A 21 36.28 9.14 12.95
N TYR A 22 36.38 9.41 11.64
CA TYR A 22 36.27 10.76 11.07
C TYR A 22 34.90 11.05 10.43
N SER A 23 33.84 10.44 10.97
CA SER A 23 32.48 10.91 10.71
C SER A 23 32.18 12.11 11.61
N GLY A 24 31.98 13.27 10.99
CA GLY A 24 31.74 14.57 11.66
C GLY A 24 30.42 14.66 12.44
N PRO A 25 30.04 15.88 12.88
CA PRO A 25 28.93 16.11 13.82
C PRO A 25 27.56 15.76 13.18
N PRO A 26 26.47 15.70 13.97
CA PRO A 26 25.40 14.71 13.82
C PRO A 26 24.88 14.65 12.39
N THR A 27 25.04 13.47 11.79
CA THR A 27 24.52 13.12 10.49
C THR A 27 23.02 13.33 10.44
N SER A 28 22.59 14.26 9.59
CA SER A 28 21.22 14.42 9.10
C SER A 28 20.64 13.07 8.64
N ARG A 29 19.32 12.91 8.78
CA ARG A 29 18.43 11.81 8.30
C ARG A 29 18.78 11.18 6.93
N ARG A 30 19.63 11.83 6.14
CA ARG A 30 20.02 11.52 4.76
C ARG A 30 21.08 10.41 4.58
N SER A 31 21.83 9.95 5.59
CA SER A 31 22.89 8.93 5.35
C SER A 31 22.40 7.48 5.32
N ILE A 32 21.23 7.19 5.88
CA ILE A 32 20.73 5.81 6.05
C ILE A 32 20.07 5.29 4.76
N LEU A 33 19.45 6.16 3.95
CA LEU A 33 18.78 5.77 2.70
C LEU A 33 19.73 5.69 1.49
N ALA A 34 20.92 6.30 1.55
CA ALA A 34 21.88 6.29 0.44
C ALA A 34 22.80 5.05 0.42
N SER A 35 22.89 4.29 1.54
CA SER A 35 23.85 3.18 1.68
C SER A 35 23.32 1.81 1.21
N THR A 36 22.03 1.67 0.93
CA THR A 36 21.41 0.42 0.46
C THR A 36 21.36 0.26 -1.07
N GLY A 37 21.79 1.27 -1.84
CA GLY A 37 21.64 1.31 -3.30
C GLY A 37 22.81 0.79 -4.14
N ALA A 38 23.90 0.28 -3.57
CA ALA A 38 25.10 -0.03 -4.35
C ALA A 38 25.76 -1.38 -3.98
N PHE A 39 25.14 -2.48 -4.40
CA PHE A 39 25.86 -3.74 -4.64
C PHE A 39 25.40 -4.35 -5.96
N LEU A 40 26.16 -4.09 -7.02
CA LEU A 40 26.07 -4.80 -8.28
C LEU A 40 27.42 -5.43 -8.62
N LEU A 41 27.32 -6.65 -9.18
CA LEU A 41 28.28 -7.43 -9.98
C LEU A 41 29.04 -8.58 -9.26
N PRO A 42 29.47 -9.63 -9.99
CA PRO A 42 28.91 -10.24 -11.20
C PRO A 42 28.83 -11.79 -11.14
N SER A 43 27.91 -12.37 -11.92
CA SER A 43 27.76 -13.82 -12.10
C SER A 43 28.87 -14.41 -12.99
N ALA A 44 29.57 -15.43 -12.50
CA ALA A 44 30.48 -16.26 -13.29
C ALA A 44 29.77 -17.52 -13.80
N LEU A 45 29.99 -17.83 -15.09
CA LEU A 45 29.49 -18.99 -15.83
C LEU A 45 30.24 -20.28 -15.44
N LEU A 46 29.50 -21.38 -15.21
CA LEU A 46 29.99 -22.74 -15.38
C LEU A 46 28.86 -23.64 -15.93
N PRO A 47 29.11 -24.49 -16.94
CA PRO A 47 28.15 -25.46 -17.42
C PRO A 47 28.37 -26.82 -16.72
N SER A 48 27.29 -27.48 -16.32
CA SER A 48 27.30 -28.93 -16.10
C SER A 48 25.93 -29.49 -16.45
N ALA A 49 25.91 -30.35 -17.45
CA ALA A 49 24.76 -31.14 -17.87
C ALA A 49 24.64 -32.36 -16.95
N ALA A 50 23.46 -32.55 -16.36
CA ALA A 50 23.02 -33.83 -15.83
C ALA A 50 21.50 -33.92 -16.03
N LEU A 51 21.04 -35.07 -16.55
CA LEU A 51 19.63 -35.40 -16.67
C LEU A 51 18.98 -35.38 -15.28
N ALA A 52 17.93 -34.57 -15.11
CA ALA A 52 17.16 -34.48 -13.89
C ALA A 52 15.73 -34.98 -14.11
N GLU A 53 15.40 -36.01 -13.32
CA GLU A 53 14.07 -36.42 -12.90
C GLU A 53 13.19 -35.20 -12.61
N ALA A 54 11.91 -35.24 -13.01
CA ALA A 54 11.00 -34.09 -12.95
C ALA A 54 10.93 -33.51 -11.52
N ALA A 55 11.67 -32.42 -11.31
CA ALA A 55 11.75 -31.77 -10.02
C ALA A 55 10.35 -31.31 -9.58
N PRO A 56 9.98 -31.50 -8.30
CA PRO A 56 8.73 -30.98 -7.79
C PRO A 56 8.67 -29.47 -8.07
N ARG A 57 7.57 -29.05 -8.71
CA ARG A 57 7.33 -27.65 -9.08
C ARG A 57 7.60 -26.77 -7.86
N ARG A 58 8.66 -25.96 -7.93
CA ARG A 58 9.04 -25.05 -6.84
C ARG A 58 7.88 -24.07 -6.65
N LYS A 59 7.31 -24.07 -5.46
CA LYS A 59 6.29 -23.09 -5.08
C LYS A 59 6.90 -21.70 -5.14
N GLY A 60 6.22 -20.77 -5.80
CA GLY A 60 6.59 -19.36 -5.81
C GLY A 60 6.39 -18.72 -4.44
N ALA A 61 7.05 -17.59 -4.18
CA ALA A 61 6.94 -16.86 -2.91
C ALA A 61 5.47 -16.62 -2.52
N ALA A 62 4.64 -16.17 -3.46
CA ALA A 62 3.21 -15.95 -3.23
C ALA A 62 2.40 -17.21 -2.87
N GLU A 63 2.78 -18.39 -3.38
CA GLU A 63 2.11 -19.66 -3.04
C GLU A 63 2.49 -20.11 -1.63
N LEU A 64 3.74 -19.83 -1.21
CA LEU A 64 4.19 -20.03 0.16
C LEU A 64 3.53 -19.03 1.12
N ASP A 65 3.35 -17.78 0.70
CA ASP A 65 2.73 -16.71 1.49
C ASP A 65 1.22 -16.97 1.69
N ALA A 66 0.51 -17.36 0.63
CA ALA A 66 -0.88 -17.78 0.74
C ALA A 66 -1.04 -19.04 1.61
N GLU A 67 -0.12 -20.01 1.50
CA GLU A 67 -0.13 -21.21 2.33
C GLU A 67 0.15 -20.89 3.81
N TYR A 68 1.08 -19.97 4.10
CA TYR A 68 1.38 -19.52 5.46
C TYR A 68 0.23 -18.74 6.08
N TYR A 69 -0.37 -17.83 5.31
CA TYR A 69 -1.55 -17.07 5.72
C TYR A 69 -2.72 -18.01 6.03
N MET A 70 -2.97 -19.00 5.16
CA MET A 70 -3.99 -20.02 5.38
C MET A 70 -3.68 -20.96 6.56
N LYS A 71 -2.42 -21.35 6.76
CA LYS A 71 -2.01 -22.18 7.90
C LYS A 71 -2.19 -21.45 9.23
N ASN A 72 -1.87 -20.17 9.29
CA ASN A 72 -2.10 -19.35 10.48
C ASN A 72 -3.59 -19.11 10.75
N LEU A 73 -4.41 -19.03 9.69
CA LEU A 73 -5.87 -18.97 9.79
C LEU A 73 -6.49 -20.28 10.34
N LEU A 74 -5.93 -21.44 9.99
CA LEU A 74 -6.44 -22.76 10.36
C LEU A 74 -5.90 -23.27 11.71
N ASN A 75 -4.67 -22.93 12.10
CA ASN A 75 -4.06 -23.37 13.36
C ASN A 75 -4.38 -22.45 14.55
N LYS A 76 -5.67 -22.09 14.72
CA LYS A 76 -6.16 -21.45 15.96
C LYS A 76 -6.09 -22.46 17.12
N GLY A 77 -4.92 -22.65 17.75
CA GLY A 77 -4.83 -23.48 18.94
C GLY A 77 -3.45 -23.82 19.51
N ILE A 78 -2.34 -23.68 18.78
CA ILE A 78 -1.02 -24.00 19.35
C ILE A 78 -0.37 -22.74 19.88
N LYS A 79 -0.40 -22.60 21.21
CA LYS A 79 0.32 -21.59 21.99
C LYS A 79 1.76 -21.51 21.49
N GLY A 80 2.20 -20.32 21.09
CA GLY A 80 3.60 -20.05 20.81
C GLY A 80 4.44 -20.32 22.06
N GLN A 81 5.18 -21.42 22.05
CA GLN A 81 6.41 -21.53 22.84
C GLN A 81 7.57 -21.29 21.87
N PRO A 82 8.36 -20.21 22.04
CA PRO A 82 9.70 -20.20 21.49
C PRO A 82 10.53 -21.30 22.17
N PRO A 83 11.51 -21.91 21.49
CA PRO A 83 12.42 -22.86 22.12
C PRO A 83 13.09 -22.19 23.32
N SER A 84 12.89 -22.82 24.47
CA SER A 84 13.34 -22.40 25.80
C SER A 84 14.86 -22.20 25.83
N SER A 85 15.33 -21.07 26.36
CA SER A 85 16.34 -21.09 27.43
C SER A 85 16.51 -19.73 28.13
N VAL A 86 16.60 -19.81 29.46
CA VAL A 86 17.21 -18.89 30.44
C VAL A 86 16.39 -17.69 30.99
N THR A 87 15.74 -17.99 32.13
CA THR A 87 15.51 -17.20 33.36
C THR A 87 14.85 -15.81 33.29
N GLY A 88 13.55 -15.80 33.60
CA GLY A 88 13.08 -15.35 34.91
C GLY A 88 12.83 -13.85 35.09
N PHE A 89 11.60 -13.40 34.81
CA PHE A 89 10.87 -12.42 35.62
C PHE A 89 9.37 -12.66 35.47
N ALA A 90 8.66 -12.69 36.60
CA ALA A 90 7.24 -12.96 36.69
C ALA A 90 6.41 -11.84 36.02
N SER A 91 5.55 -12.20 35.06
CA SER A 91 4.57 -11.29 34.47
C SER A 91 3.19 -11.54 35.09
N SER A 92 2.60 -10.45 35.58
CA SER A 92 1.23 -10.40 36.05
C SER A 92 0.24 -10.62 34.90
N SER A 93 -0.77 -11.42 35.19
CA SER A 93 -1.90 -11.73 34.31
C SER A 93 -2.71 -10.47 34.00
N SER A 94 -2.77 -10.04 32.74
CA SER A 94 -3.76 -9.07 32.30
C SER A 94 -3.87 -8.99 30.78
N SER A 95 -5.12 -9.10 30.32
CA SER A 95 -5.69 -8.77 29.00
C SER A 95 -5.71 -9.86 27.92
N LYS A 96 -6.92 -9.99 27.36
CA LYS A 96 -7.40 -10.96 26.37
C LYS A 96 -6.59 -10.92 25.07
N PRO A 97 -6.49 -12.02 24.31
CA PRO A 97 -5.96 -12.00 22.96
C PRO A 97 -6.83 -11.12 22.05
N ALA A 98 -6.17 -10.24 21.30
CA ALA A 98 -6.78 -9.37 20.30
C ALA A 98 -7.53 -10.20 19.24
N ASN A 99 -8.74 -9.74 18.91
CA ASN A 99 -9.59 -10.35 17.90
C ASN A 99 -8.92 -10.36 16.52
N ASN A 100 -9.23 -11.40 15.74
CA ASN A 100 -9.09 -11.47 14.28
C ASN A 100 -9.34 -10.09 13.62
N PRO A 101 -8.66 -9.71 12.51
CA PRO A 101 -9.01 -8.52 11.75
C PRO A 101 -10.50 -8.61 11.43
N SER A 102 -11.28 -7.86 12.18
CA SER A 102 -12.73 -8.06 12.26
C SER A 102 -13.26 -7.43 11.00
N CYS A 103 -13.98 -8.21 10.18
CA CYS A 103 -14.88 -7.66 9.19
C CYS A 103 -15.77 -6.64 9.90
N ARG A 104 -15.56 -5.36 9.63
CA ARG A 104 -16.30 -4.27 10.26
C ARG A 104 -17.71 -4.26 9.65
N THR A 105 -18.73 -4.41 10.48
CA THR A 105 -20.15 -4.44 10.08
C THR A 105 -20.92 -3.23 10.63
N ASP A 106 -20.24 -2.09 10.77
CA ASP A 106 -20.85 -0.89 11.35
C ASP A 106 -21.74 -0.21 10.29
N ASN A 107 -23.04 -0.48 10.34
CA ASN A 107 -24.06 -0.08 9.37
C ASN A 107 -24.50 1.41 9.47
N ASN A 108 -23.62 2.35 9.83
CA ASN A 108 -23.99 3.76 9.91
C ASN A 108 -23.27 4.57 8.81
N PHE A 109 -23.79 4.50 7.58
CA PHE A 109 -23.38 5.34 6.45
C PHE A 109 -24.39 6.48 6.24
N ASN A 110 -23.91 7.71 6.05
CA ASN A 110 -24.76 8.89 5.84
C ASN A 110 -24.68 9.32 4.36
N LEU A 111 -25.83 9.36 3.69
CA LEU A 111 -25.97 9.32 2.21
C LEU A 111 -25.77 10.66 1.47
N GLN A 112 -25.29 11.73 2.11
CA GLN A 112 -24.98 12.98 1.41
C GLN A 112 -23.53 12.94 0.88
N THR A 113 -23.41 12.56 -0.40
CA THR A 113 -22.16 12.29 -1.14
C THR A 113 -21.30 11.22 -0.50
N ASP A 114 -21.82 9.99 -0.49
CA ASP A 114 -21.09 8.80 -0.06
C ASP A 114 -19.82 8.63 -0.91
N LEU A 115 -18.65 8.97 -0.33
CA LEU A 115 -17.35 8.89 -1.01
C LEU A 115 -17.04 7.50 -1.61
N PRO A 116 -17.41 6.35 -0.98
CA PRO A 116 -17.35 5.03 -1.62
C PRO A 116 -18.13 4.97 -2.94
N THR A 117 -19.31 5.57 -2.98
CA THR A 117 -20.11 5.65 -4.21
C THR A 117 -19.41 6.47 -5.29
N LEU A 118 -18.81 7.59 -4.89
CA LEU A 118 -18.05 8.47 -5.77
C LEU A 118 -16.83 7.76 -6.36
N THR A 119 -16.03 7.05 -5.56
CA THR A 119 -14.80 6.37 -6.00
C THR A 119 -15.11 5.30 -7.05
N LEU A 120 -16.11 4.44 -6.80
CA LEU A 120 -16.55 3.41 -7.74
C LEU A 120 -17.12 4.01 -9.02
N THR A 121 -17.98 5.03 -8.89
CA THR A 121 -18.57 5.72 -10.04
C THR A 121 -17.51 6.41 -10.91
N ALA A 122 -16.54 7.07 -10.30
CA ALA A 122 -15.42 7.68 -11.01
C ALA A 122 -14.65 6.63 -11.81
N PHE A 123 -14.27 5.52 -11.17
CA PHE A 123 -13.52 4.45 -11.83
C PHE A 123 -14.27 3.82 -13.01
N VAL A 124 -15.54 3.47 -12.80
CA VAL A 124 -16.40 2.90 -13.84
C VAL A 124 -16.53 3.86 -15.01
N ASN A 125 -16.80 5.14 -14.76
CA ASN A 125 -17.00 6.13 -15.81
C ASN A 125 -15.72 6.32 -16.64
N GLU A 126 -14.54 6.36 -16.01
CA GLU A 126 -13.28 6.47 -16.75
C GLU A 126 -12.94 5.20 -17.54
N CYS A 127 -13.25 4.01 -17.02
CA CYS A 127 -13.11 2.76 -17.77
C CYS A 127 -14.06 2.71 -18.96
N GLU A 128 -15.32 3.10 -18.78
CA GLU A 128 -16.36 3.11 -19.82
C GLU A 128 -15.99 4.08 -20.97
N LYS A 129 -15.44 5.26 -20.65
CA LYS A 129 -14.92 6.21 -21.64
C LYS A 129 -13.82 5.59 -22.51
N ARG A 130 -12.93 4.79 -21.92
CA ARG A 130 -11.79 4.18 -22.61
C ARG A 130 -12.18 2.95 -23.40
N LYS A 131 -13.11 2.15 -22.89
CA LYS A 131 -13.61 0.94 -23.54
C LYS A 131 -15.09 0.73 -23.22
N PRO A 132 -16.01 1.21 -24.08
CA PRO A 132 -17.45 1.07 -23.88
C PRO A 132 -17.89 -0.38 -23.61
N GLY A 133 -18.92 -0.55 -22.79
CA GLY A 133 -19.40 -1.83 -22.29
C GLY A 133 -18.57 -2.41 -21.13
N PHE A 134 -17.82 -1.58 -20.40
CA PHE A 134 -16.98 -2.01 -19.28
C PHE A 134 -17.81 -2.70 -18.19
N LEU A 135 -18.92 -2.08 -17.76
CA LEU A 135 -19.80 -2.69 -16.76
C LEU A 135 -20.35 -4.05 -17.20
N GLN A 136 -20.69 -4.21 -18.48
CA GLN A 136 -21.19 -5.47 -18.99
C GLN A 136 -20.10 -6.56 -18.94
N ARG A 137 -18.83 -6.22 -19.17
CA ARG A 137 -17.70 -7.14 -19.00
C ARG A 137 -17.43 -7.48 -17.54
N CYS A 138 -17.51 -6.51 -16.62
CA CYS A 138 -17.47 -6.76 -15.18
C CYS A 138 -18.53 -7.77 -14.75
N ARG A 139 -19.76 -7.61 -15.25
CA ARG A 139 -20.86 -8.56 -15.03
C ARG A 139 -20.51 -9.95 -15.57
N THR A 140 -20.08 -10.04 -16.84
CA THR A 140 -19.69 -11.33 -17.43
C THR A 140 -18.59 -11.99 -16.62
N PHE A 141 -17.54 -11.27 -16.25
CA PHE A 141 -16.44 -11.79 -15.45
C PHE A 141 -16.92 -12.35 -14.10
N ALA A 142 -17.80 -11.62 -13.40
CA ALA A 142 -18.36 -12.07 -12.13
C ALA A 142 -19.23 -13.33 -12.27
N GLN A 143 -19.99 -13.43 -13.35
CA GLN A 143 -20.85 -14.59 -13.67
C GLN A 143 -20.06 -15.83 -14.13
N THR A 144 -18.94 -15.65 -14.82
CA THR A 144 -18.13 -16.76 -15.33
C THR A 144 -17.12 -17.29 -14.31
N ASN A 145 -16.75 -16.49 -13.30
CA ASN A 145 -15.76 -16.86 -12.29
C ASN A 145 -16.32 -16.97 -10.84
N PRO A 146 -17.56 -17.45 -10.62
CA PRO A 146 -18.23 -17.31 -9.34
C PRO A 146 -17.54 -18.11 -8.23
N SER A 147 -17.02 -19.30 -8.51
CA SER A 147 -16.42 -20.18 -7.49
C SER A 147 -15.11 -19.64 -6.92
N PHE A 148 -14.26 -19.03 -7.75
CA PHE A 148 -13.01 -18.39 -7.32
C PHE A 148 -13.29 -17.15 -6.48
N LEU A 149 -14.17 -16.29 -6.99
CA LEU A 149 -14.62 -15.05 -6.36
C LEU A 149 -15.27 -15.30 -4.99
N LEU A 150 -16.23 -16.21 -4.98
CA LEU A 150 -17.02 -16.57 -3.81
C LEU A 150 -16.16 -17.22 -2.73
N LYS A 151 -15.28 -18.17 -3.08
CA LYS A 151 -14.46 -18.88 -2.09
C LYS A 151 -13.46 -17.96 -1.41
N SER A 152 -12.81 -17.07 -2.16
CA SER A 152 -11.81 -16.14 -1.62
C SER A 152 -12.43 -15.13 -0.65
N PHE A 153 -13.61 -14.59 -0.98
CA PHE A 153 -14.27 -13.60 -0.13
C PHE A 153 -15.17 -14.22 0.97
N GLN A 154 -15.87 -15.34 0.74
CA GLN A 154 -16.64 -16.03 1.80
C GLN A 154 -15.74 -16.57 2.92
N THR A 155 -14.53 -17.04 2.59
CA THR A 155 -13.57 -17.50 3.61
C THR A 155 -13.14 -16.35 4.52
N SER A 156 -12.98 -15.15 3.96
CA SER A 156 -12.60 -13.94 4.70
C SER A 156 -13.78 -13.29 5.44
N CYS A 157 -14.99 -13.36 4.88
CA CYS A 157 -16.15 -12.58 5.32
C CYS A 157 -17.21 -13.36 6.12
N GLY A 158 -17.07 -14.69 6.22
CA GLY A 158 -18.00 -15.59 6.92
C GLY A 158 -19.18 -16.06 6.07
N LYS A 159 -19.84 -17.14 6.51
CA LYS A 159 -20.90 -17.86 5.77
C LYS A 159 -22.18 -17.07 5.49
N ASN A 160 -22.32 -15.87 6.04
CA ASN A 160 -23.56 -15.07 5.97
C ASN A 160 -23.53 -13.99 4.88
N TRP A 161 -22.52 -13.97 4.01
CA TRP A 161 -22.47 -13.00 2.93
C TRP A 161 -23.46 -13.39 1.82
N LYS A 162 -24.60 -12.69 1.80
CA LYS A 162 -25.70 -12.88 0.83
C LYS A 162 -25.50 -12.13 -0.50
N GLY A 163 -24.43 -11.35 -0.63
CA GLY A 163 -24.26 -10.35 -1.71
C GLY A 163 -23.91 -10.90 -3.10
N VAL A 164 -23.71 -12.22 -3.25
CA VAL A 164 -23.22 -12.83 -4.49
C VAL A 164 -24.31 -13.57 -5.26
N GLU A 165 -25.39 -13.96 -4.59
CA GLU A 165 -26.46 -14.76 -5.21
C GLU A 165 -27.25 -13.99 -6.28
N ASP A 166 -27.08 -12.65 -6.33
CA ASP A 166 -27.81 -11.79 -7.26
C ASP A 166 -26.91 -10.91 -8.16
N LEU A 167 -25.67 -11.34 -8.45
CA LEU A 167 -24.75 -10.69 -9.41
C LEU A 167 -25.35 -10.53 -10.83
N THR A 168 -26.48 -11.18 -11.08
CA THR A 168 -27.26 -11.13 -12.32
C THR A 168 -28.35 -10.06 -12.33
N SER A 169 -28.81 -9.56 -11.16
CA SER A 169 -29.89 -8.57 -11.12
C SER A 169 -29.43 -7.22 -11.69
N PRO A 170 -30.21 -6.61 -12.61
CA PRO A 170 -29.99 -5.24 -13.05
C PRO A 170 -30.01 -4.22 -11.91
N GLU A 171 -30.82 -4.45 -10.87
CA GLU A 171 -30.95 -3.57 -9.70
C GLU A 171 -29.69 -3.60 -8.83
N LEU A 172 -28.95 -4.72 -8.85
CA LEU A 172 -27.67 -4.83 -8.16
C LEU A 172 -26.61 -3.88 -8.77
N ILE A 173 -26.68 -3.51 -10.05
CA ILE A 173 -25.65 -2.64 -10.66
C ILE A 173 -25.68 -1.21 -10.10
N ASP A 174 -26.88 -0.67 -9.88
CA ASP A 174 -27.01 0.61 -9.20
C ASP A 174 -26.63 0.48 -7.72
N SER A 175 -26.82 -0.71 -7.13
CA SER A 175 -26.34 -1.01 -5.78
C SER A 175 -24.82 -1.24 -5.69
N TRP A 176 -24.12 -1.65 -6.76
CA TRP A 176 -22.65 -1.75 -6.76
C TRP A 176 -22.02 -0.39 -6.63
N ARG A 177 -22.76 0.67 -7.00
CA ARG A 177 -22.34 2.03 -6.78
C ARG A 177 -22.61 2.49 -5.36
N SER A 178 -23.48 1.85 -4.55
CA SER A 178 -23.73 2.26 -3.16
C SER A 178 -23.45 1.13 -2.18
N THR A 179 -22.38 1.23 -1.41
CA THR A 179 -21.97 0.12 -0.53
C THR A 179 -21.93 0.55 0.93
N GLU A 180 -22.91 0.11 1.72
CA GLU A 180 -22.86 0.21 3.18
C GLU A 180 -21.94 -0.87 3.81
N ASP A 181 -21.63 -1.93 3.05
CA ASP A 181 -20.76 -3.02 3.48
C ASP A 181 -19.39 -2.91 2.81
N LEU A 182 -18.35 -2.62 3.61
CA LEU A 182 -16.96 -2.52 3.14
C LEU A 182 -16.46 -3.81 2.46
N ARG A 183 -17.01 -4.97 2.81
CA ARG A 183 -16.65 -6.24 2.16
C ARG A 183 -17.18 -6.32 0.74
N HIS A 184 -18.40 -5.83 0.55
CA HIS A 184 -18.99 -5.73 -0.78
C HIS A 184 -18.24 -4.69 -1.61
N TYR A 185 -17.86 -3.55 -1.01
CA TYR A 185 -17.01 -2.55 -1.65
C TYR A 185 -15.67 -3.14 -2.13
N ASP A 186 -14.94 -3.83 -1.27
CA ASP A 186 -13.65 -4.47 -1.58
C ASP A 186 -13.80 -5.50 -2.72
N PHE A 187 -14.86 -6.29 -2.68
CA PHE A 187 -15.19 -7.25 -3.73
C PHE A 187 -15.49 -6.59 -5.08
N VAL A 188 -16.30 -5.53 -5.08
CA VAL A 188 -16.62 -4.79 -6.30
C VAL A 188 -15.36 -4.17 -6.89
N CYS A 189 -14.50 -3.60 -6.05
CA CYS A 189 -13.18 -3.09 -6.46
C CYS A 189 -12.33 -4.18 -7.11
N TYR A 190 -12.27 -5.37 -6.52
CA TYR A 190 -11.58 -6.51 -7.13
C TYR A 190 -12.09 -6.77 -8.56
N VAL A 191 -13.39 -6.95 -8.73
CA VAL A 191 -14.00 -7.24 -10.05
C VAL A 191 -13.66 -6.15 -11.06
N PHE A 192 -13.84 -4.88 -10.68
CA PHE A 192 -13.57 -3.74 -11.57
C PHE A 192 -12.10 -3.68 -11.99
N TRP A 193 -11.17 -3.84 -11.06
CA TRP A 193 -9.75 -3.77 -11.40
C TRP A 193 -9.29 -4.97 -12.24
N ARG A 194 -9.82 -6.17 -11.99
CA ARG A 194 -9.51 -7.35 -12.82
C ARG A 194 -9.87 -7.11 -14.28
N VAL A 195 -11.09 -6.66 -14.54
CA VAL A 195 -11.56 -6.39 -15.90
C VAL A 195 -10.82 -5.20 -16.50
N ALA A 196 -10.56 -4.15 -15.72
CA ALA A 196 -9.82 -2.99 -16.20
C ALA A 196 -8.37 -3.33 -16.56
N ALA A 197 -7.73 -4.25 -15.82
CA ALA A 197 -6.38 -4.71 -16.12
C ALA A 197 -6.34 -5.46 -17.46
N GLU A 198 -7.34 -6.28 -17.77
CA GLU A 198 -7.47 -6.94 -19.08
C GLU A 198 -7.77 -5.95 -20.21
N ASP A 199 -8.58 -4.93 -19.93
CA ASP A 199 -9.02 -3.93 -20.91
C ASP A 199 -7.93 -2.90 -21.26
N VAL A 200 -7.11 -2.51 -20.27
CA VAL A 200 -6.07 -1.49 -20.39
C VAL A 200 -4.70 -2.16 -20.35
N GLY A 201 -4.24 -2.66 -21.50
CA GLY A 201 -3.04 -3.51 -21.55
C GLY A 201 -1.71 -2.82 -21.23
N LYS A 202 -1.58 -1.51 -21.47
CA LYS A 202 -0.33 -0.77 -21.26
C LYS A 202 -0.27 -0.14 -19.87
N SER A 203 0.86 -0.28 -19.19
CA SER A 203 1.08 0.30 -17.85
C SER A 203 0.92 1.83 -17.82
N THR A 204 1.35 2.54 -18.87
CA THR A 204 1.18 3.99 -18.98
C THR A 204 -0.30 4.39 -19.02
N ASP A 205 -1.11 3.63 -19.74
CA ASP A 205 -2.54 3.91 -19.88
C ASP A 205 -3.25 3.59 -18.57
N ARG A 206 -2.84 2.54 -17.86
CA ARG A 206 -3.32 2.21 -16.50
C ARG A 206 -3.03 3.34 -15.51
N LEU A 207 -1.81 3.89 -15.51
CA LEU A 207 -1.46 5.03 -14.66
C LEU A 207 -2.27 6.29 -15.01
N ALA A 208 -2.48 6.54 -16.31
CA ALA A 208 -3.35 7.63 -16.74
C ALA A 208 -4.80 7.44 -16.26
N LEU A 209 -5.31 6.21 -16.28
CA LEU A 209 -6.66 5.89 -15.78
C LEU A 209 -6.78 6.24 -14.30
N LEU A 210 -5.83 5.78 -13.48
CA LEU A 210 -5.82 6.08 -12.06
C LEU A 210 -5.71 7.59 -11.81
N SER A 211 -4.87 8.30 -12.58
CA SER A 211 -4.75 9.75 -12.51
C SER A 211 -6.09 10.46 -12.80
N ASP A 212 -6.80 10.07 -13.86
CA ASP A 212 -8.12 10.62 -14.21
C ASP A 212 -9.17 10.35 -13.11
N VAL A 213 -9.17 9.15 -12.54
CA VAL A 213 -10.07 8.77 -11.43
C VAL A 213 -9.76 9.59 -10.17
N GLY A 214 -8.48 9.71 -9.83
CA GLY A 214 -8.02 10.56 -8.73
C GLY A 214 -8.47 12.01 -8.90
N ARG A 215 -8.49 12.53 -10.15
CA ARG A 215 -8.87 13.93 -10.43
C ARG A 215 -10.34 14.14 -10.10
N VAL A 216 -11.20 13.22 -10.56
CA VAL A 216 -12.64 13.27 -10.27
C VAL A 216 -12.90 13.21 -8.76
N ILE A 217 -12.20 12.33 -8.03
CA ILE A 217 -12.35 12.23 -6.57
C ILE A 217 -11.90 13.52 -5.90
N TYR A 218 -10.72 14.04 -6.25
CA TYR A 218 -10.17 15.25 -5.67
C TYR A 218 -11.09 16.46 -5.88
N GLU A 219 -11.52 16.72 -7.12
CA GLU A 219 -12.37 17.87 -7.48
C GLU A 219 -13.74 17.85 -6.79
N LYS A 220 -14.27 16.66 -6.49
CA LYS A 220 -15.55 16.49 -5.79
C LYS A 220 -15.40 16.51 -4.27
N THR A 221 -14.20 16.23 -3.76
CA THR A 221 -13.92 16.09 -2.34
C THR A 221 -13.33 17.36 -1.74
N VAL A 222 -12.64 18.20 -2.53
CA VAL A 222 -12.03 19.44 -2.03
C VAL A 222 -12.85 20.66 -2.47
N ASP A 223 -13.11 21.56 -1.53
CA ASP A 223 -13.80 22.82 -1.83
C ASP A 223 -12.86 23.73 -2.62
N ASN A 224 -13.15 23.96 -3.91
CA ASN A 224 -12.33 24.74 -4.84
C ASN A 224 -12.22 26.25 -4.52
N ASN A 225 -12.68 26.71 -3.36
CA ASN A 225 -12.59 28.11 -2.94
C ASN A 225 -11.16 28.53 -2.54
N ASN A 226 -10.22 27.60 -2.51
CA ASN A 226 -8.82 27.92 -2.24
C ASN A 226 -8.14 28.51 -3.49
N ASN A 227 -7.87 29.82 -3.45
CA ASN A 227 -7.09 30.52 -4.48
C ASN A 227 -5.77 29.78 -4.76
N ASN A 228 -5.69 29.12 -5.92
CA ASN A 228 -4.52 28.42 -6.45
C ASN A 228 -3.45 29.43 -6.86
N ASN A 229 -2.63 29.89 -5.91
CA ASN A 229 -1.40 30.60 -6.27
C ASN A 229 -0.27 29.56 -6.41
N PRO A 230 0.30 29.38 -7.63
CA PRO A 230 1.33 28.36 -7.93
C PRO A 230 2.62 28.50 -7.13
N ASP A 231 2.95 29.69 -6.62
CA ASP A 231 4.21 29.95 -5.90
C ASP A 231 4.09 29.76 -4.38
N ARG A 232 3.14 28.93 -3.93
CA ARG A 232 2.95 28.70 -2.50
C ARG A 232 3.87 27.60 -1.98
N PRO A 233 4.38 27.75 -0.75
CA PRO A 233 5.16 26.70 -0.10
C PRO A 233 4.36 25.41 0.05
N LEU A 234 5.05 24.26 -0.05
CA LEU A 234 4.52 22.91 0.13
C LEU A 234 3.81 22.74 1.47
N THR A 235 4.29 23.41 2.52
CA THR A 235 3.65 23.46 3.84
C THR A 235 2.18 23.93 3.79
N ARG A 236 1.79 24.76 2.81
CA ARG A 236 0.39 25.19 2.63
C ARG A 236 -0.53 24.13 2.05
N ILE A 237 -0.01 23.03 1.50
CA ILE A 237 -0.82 21.90 1.03
C ILE A 237 -1.31 21.04 2.21
N THR A 238 -0.61 21.08 3.35
CA THR A 238 -0.92 20.29 4.55
C THR A 238 -2.41 20.30 4.95
N PRO A 239 -3.10 21.45 5.04
CA PRO A 239 -4.51 21.45 5.44
C PRO A 239 -5.42 20.75 4.42
N THR A 240 -5.16 20.94 3.12
CA THR A 240 -5.93 20.28 2.05
C THR A 240 -5.69 18.77 2.07
N LEU A 241 -4.44 18.34 2.22
CA LEU A 241 -4.10 16.93 2.32
C LEU A 241 -4.75 16.27 3.53
N LYS A 242 -4.70 16.93 4.70
CA LYS A 242 -5.37 16.46 5.92
C LYS A 242 -6.88 16.36 5.73
N SER A 243 -7.50 17.38 5.15
CA SER A 243 -8.94 17.39 4.88
C SER A 243 -9.37 16.26 3.95
N LEU A 244 -8.60 16.00 2.88
CA LEU A 244 -8.84 14.88 1.98
C LEU A 244 -8.78 13.53 2.71
N LEU A 245 -7.74 13.31 3.52
CA LEU A 245 -7.56 12.08 4.29
C LEU A 245 -8.64 11.88 5.38
N GLU A 246 -9.07 12.96 6.06
CA GLU A 246 -10.20 12.88 6.99
C GLU A 246 -11.49 12.49 6.26
N LYS A 247 -11.74 12.97 5.04
CA LYS A 247 -12.93 12.55 4.26
C LYS A 247 -12.90 11.06 3.91
N PHE A 248 -11.74 10.50 3.56
CA PHE A 248 -11.60 9.05 3.38
C PHE A 248 -11.86 8.27 4.68
N LYS A 249 -11.43 8.81 5.82
CA LYS A 249 -11.64 8.20 7.13
C LYS A 249 -13.09 8.27 7.59
N GLU A 250 -13.74 9.43 7.45
CA GLU A 250 -15.16 9.66 7.74
C GLU A 250 -16.06 8.74 6.90
N ALA A 251 -15.65 8.49 5.65
CA ALA A 251 -16.28 7.54 4.74
C ALA A 251 -15.99 6.06 5.05
N ASN A 252 -15.24 5.75 6.10
CA ASN A 252 -14.77 4.41 6.45
C ASN A 252 -13.96 3.69 5.34
N LEU A 253 -13.41 4.43 4.37
CA LEU A 253 -12.53 3.87 3.35
C LEU A 253 -11.12 3.59 3.89
N VAL A 254 -10.75 4.26 4.99
CA VAL A 254 -9.54 3.99 5.77
C VAL A 254 -9.88 4.08 7.26
N GLU A 255 -9.28 3.25 8.12
CA GLU A 255 -9.51 3.34 9.58
C GLU A 255 -8.73 4.50 10.19
N SER A 256 -7.46 4.64 9.79
CA SER A 256 -6.59 5.71 10.25
C SER A 256 -5.44 5.94 9.26
N TYR A 257 -4.79 7.09 9.37
CA TYR A 257 -3.63 7.43 8.57
C TYR A 257 -2.59 8.17 9.43
N ARG A 258 -1.30 8.06 9.07
CA ARG A 258 -0.21 8.82 9.69
C ARG A 258 0.91 9.13 8.69
N VAL A 259 1.69 10.17 8.97
CA VAL A 259 2.95 10.42 8.27
C VAL A 259 4.01 9.51 8.87
N VAL A 260 4.82 8.87 8.02
CA VAL A 260 5.95 8.06 8.46
C VAL A 260 7.22 8.91 8.35
N SER A 261 7.74 9.34 9.50
CA SER A 261 9.05 10.00 9.59
C SER A 261 10.08 9.01 10.14
N GLY A 262 11.28 8.96 9.56
CA GLY A 262 12.29 7.94 9.86
C GLY A 262 12.85 7.95 11.29
N GLU A 263 12.40 8.85 12.17
CA GLU A 263 12.94 9.03 13.52
C GLU A 263 11.96 8.68 14.65
N ALA A 264 10.65 8.67 14.42
CA ALA A 264 9.66 8.23 15.40
C ALA A 264 8.28 8.04 14.75
N ILE A 265 7.49 7.10 15.27
CA ILE A 265 6.05 7.09 15.00
C ILE A 265 5.44 8.26 15.78
N GLU A 266 5.30 9.40 15.12
CA GLU A 266 4.63 10.56 15.70
C GLU A 266 3.16 10.23 16.00
N ALA A 267 2.66 10.75 17.12
CA ALA A 267 1.25 10.64 17.45
C ALA A 267 0.39 11.29 16.35
N VAL A 268 -0.79 10.71 16.07
CA VAL A 268 -1.72 11.15 15.01
C VAL A 268 -2.10 12.64 15.12
N GLU A 269 -1.97 13.23 16.32
CA GLU A 269 -2.32 14.63 16.58
C GLU A 269 -1.40 15.65 15.89
N SER A 270 -0.19 15.27 15.46
CA SER A 270 0.76 16.17 14.77
C SER A 270 0.85 15.89 13.26
N PHE A 271 -0.28 15.79 12.54
CA PHE A 271 -0.24 15.69 11.08
C PHE A 271 0.48 16.90 10.45
N LYS A 272 1.78 16.75 10.22
CA LYS A 272 2.70 17.76 9.69
C LYS A 272 3.63 17.08 8.67
N PRO A 273 3.14 16.80 7.46
CA PRO A 273 3.86 16.08 6.43
C PRO A 273 5.05 16.86 5.87
N PHE A 274 5.04 18.19 6.03
CA PHE A 274 6.04 19.09 5.46
C PHE A 274 6.49 20.13 6.48
N ASP A 275 7.73 20.54 6.38
CA ASP A 275 8.30 21.68 7.09
C ASP A 275 8.98 22.69 6.15
N TYR A 276 9.67 23.68 6.72
CA TYR A 276 10.29 24.75 5.95
C TYR A 276 11.50 24.27 5.12
N LEU A 277 12.14 23.15 5.50
CA LEU A 277 13.24 22.58 4.74
C LEU A 277 12.73 21.94 3.45
N ASP A 278 11.55 21.29 3.52
CA ASP A 278 10.89 20.74 2.34
C ASP A 278 10.50 21.86 1.35
N ASP A 279 10.01 23.00 1.87
CA ASP A 279 9.73 24.19 1.06
C ASP A 279 10.99 24.69 0.34
N GLU A 280 12.12 24.78 1.05
CA GLU A 280 13.40 25.18 0.46
C GLU A 280 13.89 24.19 -0.60
N ASP A 281 13.71 22.89 -0.37
CA ASP A 281 14.13 21.84 -1.31
C ASP A 281 13.32 21.92 -2.61
N ILE A 282 12.00 22.07 -2.54
CA ILE A 282 11.16 22.30 -3.74
C ILE A 282 11.59 23.57 -4.49
N VAL A 283 11.88 24.67 -3.79
CA VAL A 283 12.34 25.92 -4.41
C VAL A 283 13.70 25.75 -5.12
N LYS A 284 14.59 24.92 -4.57
CA LYS A 284 15.89 24.57 -5.17
C LYS A 284 15.76 23.58 -6.34
N GLY A 285 14.56 23.06 -6.62
CA GLY A 285 14.33 22.03 -7.63
C GLY A 285 14.72 20.62 -7.19
N ASN A 286 14.88 20.40 -5.88
CA ASN A 286 15.09 19.07 -5.31
C ASN A 286 13.75 18.34 -5.17
N ASP A 287 13.82 17.00 -5.17
CA ASP A 287 12.68 16.15 -4.86
C ASP A 287 12.43 16.10 -3.33
N VAL A 288 11.16 16.18 -2.94
CA VAL A 288 10.70 15.93 -1.57
C VAL A 288 9.95 14.59 -1.53
N ASN A 289 10.24 13.76 -0.53
CA ASN A 289 9.58 12.47 -0.35
C ASN A 289 8.58 12.53 0.81
N LEU A 290 7.36 12.07 0.57
CA LEU A 290 6.33 11.87 1.58
C LEU A 290 5.99 10.39 1.66
N VAL A 291 6.01 9.82 2.86
CA VAL A 291 5.52 8.46 3.12
C VAL A 291 4.30 8.54 4.03
N LEU A 292 3.18 8.03 3.56
CA LEU A 292 1.94 7.92 4.31
C LEU A 292 1.68 6.46 4.67
N SER A 293 1.31 6.24 5.92
CA SER A 293 0.80 4.97 6.42
C SER A 293 -0.72 5.02 6.39
N ILE A 294 -1.35 4.10 5.67
CA ILE A 294 -2.81 3.93 5.60
C ILE A 294 -3.16 2.61 6.29
N ARG A 295 -3.96 2.68 7.34
CA ARG A 295 -4.35 1.50 8.12
C ARG A 295 -5.76 1.04 7.73
N LYS A 296 -5.89 -0.27 7.51
CA LYS A 296 -7.10 -0.95 7.05
C LYS A 296 -7.78 -0.20 5.90
N PRO A 297 -7.10 0.00 4.76
CA PRO A 297 -7.77 0.51 3.57
C PRO A 297 -8.88 -0.47 3.17
N ALA A 298 -10.04 0.05 2.76
CA ALA A 298 -11.21 -0.75 2.41
C ALA A 298 -10.97 -1.66 1.20
N THR A 299 -9.93 -1.38 0.40
CA THR A 299 -9.52 -2.17 -0.78
C THR A 299 -8.36 -3.13 -0.48
N LEU A 300 -7.94 -3.30 0.77
CA LEU A 300 -6.72 -4.06 1.10
C LEU A 300 -6.74 -5.49 0.54
N THR A 301 -7.85 -6.22 0.71
CA THR A 301 -7.92 -7.62 0.26
C THR A 301 -7.85 -7.71 -1.25
N SER A 302 -8.61 -6.86 -1.95
CA SER A 302 -8.60 -6.83 -3.42
C SER A 302 -7.23 -6.42 -3.96
N ALA A 303 -6.57 -5.45 -3.33
CA ALA A 303 -5.22 -5.02 -3.68
C ALA A 303 -4.21 -6.16 -3.54
N LEU A 304 -4.22 -6.90 -2.43
CA LEU A 304 -3.32 -8.04 -2.21
C LEU A 304 -3.55 -9.17 -3.23
N GLN A 305 -4.79 -9.40 -3.68
CA GLN A 305 -5.06 -10.42 -4.71
C GLN A 305 -4.56 -10.03 -6.10
N ILE A 306 -4.56 -8.73 -6.43
CA ILE A 306 -4.15 -8.22 -7.74
C ILE A 306 -2.63 -7.97 -7.80
N ASN A 307 -2.01 -7.55 -6.70
CA ASN A 307 -0.59 -7.18 -6.68
C ASN A 307 0.37 -8.36 -6.97
N ASN A 308 -0.12 -9.60 -6.94
CA ASN A 308 0.60 -10.77 -7.48
C ASN A 308 0.96 -10.62 -8.98
N GLU A 309 0.40 -9.63 -9.68
CA GLU A 309 0.73 -9.29 -11.07
C GLU A 309 1.92 -8.33 -11.22
N GLN A 310 2.60 -7.92 -10.14
CA GLN A 310 3.69 -6.93 -10.14
C GLN A 310 3.28 -5.61 -10.83
N SER A 311 2.00 -5.26 -10.75
CA SER A 311 1.44 -4.09 -11.41
C SER A 311 1.25 -2.96 -10.41
N LEU A 312 1.67 -1.74 -10.76
CA LEU A 312 1.27 -0.51 -10.05
C LEU A 312 -0.24 -0.21 -10.21
N PHE A 313 -0.98 -1.08 -10.90
CA PHE A 313 -2.40 -0.99 -11.13
C PHE A 313 -3.16 -1.93 -10.19
N GLN A 314 -3.53 -1.40 -9.02
CA GLN A 314 -4.24 -2.13 -7.99
C GLN A 314 -5.38 -1.30 -7.41
N PRO A 315 -6.40 -1.93 -6.79
CA PRO A 315 -7.49 -1.28 -6.08
C PRO A 315 -7.01 -0.26 -5.04
N GLU A 316 -6.93 1.00 -5.45
CA GLU A 316 -6.50 2.10 -4.60
C GLU A 316 -7.01 3.44 -5.15
N PHE A 317 -7.61 4.26 -4.29
CA PHE A 317 -8.19 5.57 -4.57
C PHE A 317 -7.55 6.73 -3.81
N VAL A 318 -6.92 6.47 -2.66
CA VAL A 318 -6.31 7.48 -1.78
C VAL A 318 -5.09 8.13 -2.43
N ALA A 319 -4.09 7.37 -2.86
CA ALA A 319 -2.89 7.80 -3.56
C ALA A 319 -3.19 8.55 -4.86
N PRO A 320 -4.06 8.09 -5.76
CA PRO A 320 -4.44 8.88 -6.92
C PRO A 320 -5.07 10.23 -6.55
N ALA A 321 -5.97 10.28 -5.56
CA ALA A 321 -6.58 11.53 -5.12
C ALA A 321 -5.56 12.49 -4.46
N ILE A 322 -4.63 11.97 -3.67
CA ILE A 322 -3.54 12.74 -3.07
C ILE A 322 -2.58 13.27 -4.14
N SER A 323 -2.26 12.48 -5.15
CA SER A 323 -1.42 12.91 -6.27
C SER A 323 -2.03 14.14 -6.97
N GLN A 324 -3.36 14.17 -7.11
CA GLN A 324 -4.07 15.31 -7.68
C GLN A 324 -4.07 16.54 -6.78
N CYS A 325 -3.99 16.36 -5.46
CA CYS A 325 -3.76 17.47 -4.53
C CYS A 325 -2.46 18.20 -4.85
N PHE A 326 -1.37 17.47 -5.13
CA PHE A 326 -0.09 18.07 -5.52
C PHE A 326 -0.14 18.68 -6.93
N LEU A 327 -0.74 17.98 -7.90
CA LEU A 327 -0.88 18.48 -9.28
C LEU A 327 -1.70 19.78 -9.34
N ALA A 328 -2.76 19.90 -8.54
CA ALA A 328 -3.55 21.14 -8.42
C ALA A 328 -2.74 22.34 -7.90
N HIS A 329 -1.61 22.09 -7.25
CA HIS A 329 -0.66 23.09 -6.77
C HIS A 329 0.56 23.26 -7.70
N ASN A 330 0.48 22.77 -8.94
CA ASN A 330 1.56 22.82 -9.94
C ASN A 330 2.84 22.09 -9.49
N LEU A 331 2.68 21.04 -8.70
CA LEU A 331 3.77 20.12 -8.37
C LEU A 331 3.63 18.86 -9.21
N SER A 332 4.78 18.29 -9.59
CA SER A 332 4.85 17.00 -10.24
C SER A 332 4.96 15.88 -9.19
N VAL A 333 4.38 14.72 -9.48
CA VAL A 333 4.43 13.54 -8.61
C VAL A 333 4.85 12.34 -9.46
N LYS A 334 5.93 11.66 -9.07
CA LYS A 334 6.33 10.40 -9.70
C LYS A 334 5.28 9.31 -9.40
N PRO A 335 5.18 8.24 -10.21
CA PRO A 335 4.27 7.14 -9.93
C PRO A 335 4.42 6.65 -8.49
N VAL A 336 3.31 6.66 -7.74
CA VAL A 336 3.28 6.32 -6.32
C VAL A 336 3.71 4.87 -6.14
N GLN A 337 4.61 4.65 -5.19
CA GLN A 337 5.03 3.31 -4.81
C GLN A 337 4.20 2.87 -3.61
N THR A 338 3.50 1.75 -3.76
CA THR A 338 2.77 1.12 -2.67
C THR A 338 3.57 -0.04 -2.09
N TYR A 339 3.68 -0.09 -0.77
CA TYR A 339 4.23 -1.23 -0.05
C TYR A 339 3.19 -1.79 0.92
N PHE A 340 2.94 -3.10 0.84
CA PHE A 340 2.17 -3.81 1.86
C PHE A 340 3.11 -4.23 2.97
N VAL A 341 2.78 -3.88 4.21
CA VAL A 341 3.64 -4.19 5.34
C VAL A 341 3.47 -5.66 5.73
N ASP A 342 4.13 -6.58 5.02
CA ASP A 342 4.19 -7.98 5.43
C ASP A 342 5.01 -8.14 6.72
N SER A 343 4.63 -9.12 7.53
CA SER A 343 5.34 -9.65 8.68
C SER A 343 6.77 -10.13 8.38
N VAL A 344 7.08 -10.53 7.13
CA VAL A 344 8.36 -11.16 6.77
C VAL A 344 9.50 -10.14 6.58
N TYR A 345 9.22 -8.90 6.19
CA TYR A 345 10.25 -7.92 5.81
C TYR A 345 10.65 -6.94 6.93
N ARG A 346 10.31 -7.23 8.19
CA ARG A 346 10.47 -6.24 9.28
C ARG A 346 11.72 -6.49 10.12
N GLN A 347 12.50 -5.43 10.34
CA GLN A 347 13.51 -5.40 11.40
C GLN A 347 12.86 -5.28 12.80
N ASP A 348 11.69 -4.61 12.91
CA ASP A 348 10.88 -4.55 14.13
C ASP A 348 9.37 -4.68 13.81
N PRO A 349 8.71 -5.80 14.16
CA PRO A 349 7.31 -6.02 13.88
C PRO A 349 6.35 -5.12 14.68
N ASN A 350 6.81 -4.45 15.75
CA ASN A 350 5.96 -3.62 16.60
C ASN A 350 5.64 -2.24 15.98
N LEU A 351 6.40 -1.81 14.98
CA LEU A 351 6.27 -0.47 14.40
C LEU A 351 5.14 -0.35 13.35
N PHE A 352 4.61 -1.47 12.88
CA PHE A 352 3.65 -1.50 11.79
C PHE A 352 2.56 -2.54 12.02
N PHE A 353 1.39 -2.32 11.44
CA PHE A 353 0.32 -3.31 11.49
C PHE A 353 0.32 -4.17 10.22
N PRO A 354 -0.10 -5.46 10.27
CA PRO A 354 -0.21 -6.31 9.08
C PRO A 354 -1.32 -5.87 8.12
N ASP A 355 -2.23 -5.00 8.57
CA ASP A 355 -3.31 -4.41 7.80
C ASP A 355 -2.97 -2.97 7.34
N GLU A 356 -1.69 -2.69 7.17
CA GLU A 356 -1.15 -1.37 6.84
C GLU A 356 -0.55 -1.34 5.43
N GLU A 357 -0.84 -0.26 4.71
CA GLU A 357 -0.33 0.06 3.39
C GLU A 357 0.51 1.34 3.47
N LEU A 358 1.71 1.32 2.92
CA LEU A 358 2.58 2.50 2.83
C LEU A 358 2.50 3.07 1.42
N LEU A 359 2.18 4.35 1.33
CA LEU A 359 2.13 5.12 0.09
C LEU A 359 3.31 6.08 0.07
N GLN A 360 4.24 5.89 -0.87
CA GLN A 360 5.41 6.75 -1.04
C GLN A 360 5.25 7.64 -2.26
N PHE A 361 5.27 8.95 -2.02
CA PHE A 361 5.21 10.01 -3.02
C PHE A 361 6.58 10.66 -3.14
N THR A 362 7.03 10.86 -4.38
CA THR A 362 8.17 11.74 -4.69
C THR A 362 7.64 12.94 -5.46
N ILE A 363 7.78 14.12 -4.85
CA ILE A 363 7.17 15.38 -5.26
C ILE A 363 8.28 16.30 -5.76
N SER A 364 8.06 16.97 -6.89
CA SER A 364 8.99 17.95 -7.46
C SER A 364 8.25 19.18 -8.00
N LYS A 365 8.99 20.24 -8.30
CA LYS A 365 8.46 21.41 -9.04
C LYS A 365 8.43 21.16 -10.55
#